data_AF-A0A925RJQ3-F1
#
_entry.id   AF-A0A925RJQ3-F1
#
_cell.length_a   1.000
_cell.length_b   1.000
_cell.length_c   1.000
_cell.angle_alpha   90.00
_cell.angle_beta   90.00
_cell.angle_gamma   90.00
#
_symmetry.space_group_name_H-M   'P 1'
#
loop_
_entity.id
_entity.type
_entity.pdbx_description
1 polymer ?
#
loop_
_entity_poly.entity_id
_entity_poly.type
_entity_poly.pdbx_seq_one_letter_code
_entity_poly.pdbx_strand_id
1 'polypeptide(L)' 'MSLIEHLQTIRDFRTQPEYPLWVILLLVLMGTMSGCTGYPLADFVARHQAALLPLLQLPQQRLPSLSTLRRIMVRV' A
#
# COMPACT_ATOMS: atom_id res chain seq x y z
N MET A 1 15.26 -4.80 -13.42
CA MET A 1 14.84 -4.69 -12.03
C MET A 1 13.72 -3.67 -11.95
N SER A 2 12.54 -4.08 -11.52
CA SER A 2 11.42 -3.17 -11.24
C SER A 2 11.45 -2.69 -9.79
N LEU A 3 10.84 -1.54 -9.52
CA LEU A 3 10.64 -1.05 -8.15
C LEU A 3 9.91 -2.09 -7.28
N ILE A 4 8.94 -2.80 -7.86
CA ILE A 4 8.15 -3.82 -7.17
C ILE A 4 9.04 -4.98 -6.71
N GLU A 5 9.92 -5.47 -7.58
CA GLU A 5 10.89 -6.53 -7.23
C GLU A 5 11.78 -6.10 -6.07
N HIS A 6 12.25 -4.84 -6.07
CA HIS A 6 13.05 -4.32 -4.98
C HIS A 6 12.26 -4.27 -3.67
N LEU A 7 11.02 -3.78 -3.70
CA LEU A 7 10.15 -3.72 -2.51
C LEU A 7 9.82 -5.11 -1.96
N GLN A 8 9.73 -6.13 -2.82
CA GLN A 8 9.51 -7.52 -2.41
C GLN A 8 10.69 -8.14 -1.66
N THR A 9 11.91 -7.60 -1.81
CA THR A 9 13.08 -8.08 -1.03
C THR A 9 13.07 -7.61 0.42
N ILE A 10 12.24 -6.62 0.76
CA ILE A 10 12.19 -6.05 2.10
C ILE A 10 11.49 -7.03 3.03
N ARG A 11 12.20 -7.45 4.08
CA ARG A 11 11.67 -8.36 5.08
C ARG A 11 10.50 -7.74 5.84
N ASP A 12 9.40 -8.48 5.92
CA ASP A 12 8.24 -8.11 6.71
C ASP A 12 8.37 -8.60 8.16
N PHE A 13 8.38 -7.67 9.11
CA PHE A 13 8.46 -7.96 10.55
C PHE A 13 7.09 -7.96 11.24
N ARG A 14 6.00 -7.77 10.49
CA ARG A 14 4.64 -7.76 11.05
C ARG A 14 4.21 -9.18 11.37
N THR A 15 3.56 -9.37 12.51
CA THR A 15 3.15 -10.70 13.00
C THR A 15 1.96 -11.30 12.26
N GLN A 16 0.98 -10.48 11.85
CA GLN A 16 -0.20 -10.92 11.10
C GLN A 16 -0.62 -9.85 10.07
N PRO A 17 0.14 -9.69 8.97
CA PRO A 17 -0.20 -8.71 7.94
C PRO A 17 -1.39 -9.19 7.11
N GLU A 18 -2.44 -8.36 7.02
CA GLU A 18 -3.52 -8.56 6.05
C GLU A 18 -3.01 -8.37 4.62
N TYR A 19 -2.10 -7.43 4.40
CA TYR A 19 -1.57 -7.08 3.07
C TYR A 19 -0.06 -7.26 3.00
N PRO A 20 0.52 -7.69 1.86
CA PRO A 20 1.97 -7.79 1.70
C PRO A 20 2.65 -6.43 1.92
N LEU A 21 3.84 -6.43 2.55
CA LEU A 21 4.52 -5.18 2.92
C LEU A 21 4.83 -4.30 1.71
N TRP A 22 5.31 -4.93 0.64
CA TRP A 22 5.68 -4.25 -0.60
C TRP A 22 4.51 -3.45 -1.19
N VAL A 23 3.26 -3.93 -1.05
CA VAL A 23 2.07 -3.21 -1.51
C VAL A 23 1.91 -1.92 -0.75
N ILE A 24 2.09 -1.97 0.57
CA ILE A 24 1.92 -0.80 1.43
C ILE A 24 2.99 0.24 1.13
N LEU A 25 4.24 -0.21 1.00
CA LEU A 25 5.35 0.66 0.63
C LEU A 25 5.14 1.31 -0.74
N LEU A 26 4.64 0.55 -1.72
CA LEU A 26 4.31 1.08 -3.03
C LEU A 26 3.22 2.16 -2.94
N LEU A 27 2.14 1.91 -2.20
CA LEU A 27 1.05 2.88 -2.04
C LEU A 27 1.53 4.14 -1.33
N VAL A 28 2.33 4.01 -0.28
CA VAL A 28 2.94 5.15 0.43
C VAL A 28 3.87 5.93 -0.50
N LEU A 29 4.68 5.26 -1.32
CA LEU A 29 5.55 5.93 -2.29
C LEU A 29 4.74 6.69 -3.35
N MET A 30 3.71 6.07 -3.92
CA MET A 30 2.83 6.72 -4.89
C MET A 30 2.11 7.92 -4.28
N GLY A 31 1.58 7.77 -3.06
CA GLY A 31 0.92 8.86 -2.36
C GLY A 31 1.86 10.01 -2.00
N THR A 32 3.07 9.71 -1.52
CA THR A 32 4.10 10.73 -1.22
C THR A 32 4.52 11.48 -2.48
N MET A 33 4.75 10.78 -3.60
CA MET A 33 5.04 11.42 -4.90
C MET A 33 3.87 12.29 -5.41
N SER A 34 2.64 11.91 -5.08
CA SER A 34 1.43 12.67 -5.41
C SER A 34 1.11 13.78 -4.38
N GLY A 35 1.99 14.03 -3.40
CA GLY A 35 1.75 15.01 -2.32
C GLY A 35 0.65 14.61 -1.33
N CYS A 36 0.16 13.37 -1.40
CA CYS A 36 -0.87 12.81 -0.53
C CYS A 36 -0.22 12.06 0.65
N THR A 37 0.24 12.80 1.66
CA THR A 37 0.87 12.24 2.87
C THR A 37 -0.09 12.16 4.04
N GLY A 38 -0.17 11.02 4.74
CA GLY A 38 -1.04 10.86 5.91
C GLY A 38 -2.49 10.54 5.51
N TYR A 39 -3.46 11.32 5.99
CA TYR A 39 -4.89 11.08 5.72
C TYR A 39 -5.28 11.08 4.23
N PRO A 40 -4.77 11.99 3.37
CA PRO A 40 -5.07 12.00 1.94
C PRO A 40 -4.56 10.77 1.18
N LEU A 41 -3.65 9.99 1.78
CA LEU A 41 -3.16 8.74 1.19
C LEU A 41 -4.30 7.75 0.99
N ALA A 42 -5.22 7.64 1.95
CA ALA A 42 -6.32 6.71 1.83
C ALA A 42 -7.29 7.11 0.70
N ASP A 43 -7.52 8.41 0.52
CA ASP A 43 -8.32 8.93 -0.59
C ASP A 43 -7.62 8.70 -1.92
N PHE A 44 -6.30 8.81 -1.97
CA PHE A 44 -5.50 8.45 -3.15
C PHE A 44 -5.66 6.97 -3.50
N VAL A 45 -5.53 6.08 -2.50
CA VAL A 45 -5.69 4.63 -2.68
C VAL A 45 -7.10 4.28 -3.15
N ALA A 46 -8.13 4.88 -2.57
CA ALA A 46 -9.52 4.66 -2.98
C ALA A 46 -9.78 5.13 -4.42
N ARG A 47 -9.29 6.32 -4.78
CA ARG A 47 -9.44 6.89 -6.13
C ARG A 47 -8.75 6.07 -7.21
N HIS A 48 -7.59 5.50 -6.91
CA HIS A 48 -6.82 4.72 -7.87
C HIS A 48 -7.03 3.20 -7.76
N GLN A 49 -7.92 2.74 -6.89
CA GLN A 49 -8.18 1.33 -6.68
C GLN A 49 -8.55 0.61 -7.97
N ALA A 50 -9.47 1.18 -8.77
CA ALA A 50 -9.92 0.56 -10.01
C ALA A 50 -8.80 0.35 -11.05
N ALA A 51 -7.80 1.25 -11.06
CA ALA A 51 -6.67 1.17 -11.97
C ALA A 51 -5.54 0.28 -11.42
N LEU A 52 -5.28 0.34 -10.12
CA LEU A 52 -4.18 -0.39 -9.48
C LEU A 52 -4.49 -1.87 -9.27
N LEU A 53 -5.76 -2.24 -9.04
CA LEU A 53 -6.16 -3.63 -8.81
C LEU A 53 -5.78 -4.59 -9.96
N PRO A 54 -6.10 -4.29 -11.24
CA PRO A 54 -5.73 -5.17 -12.36
C PRO A 54 -4.22 -5.16 -12.63
N LEU A 55 -3.52 -4.07 -12.34
CA LEU A 55 -2.08 -3.94 -12.60
C LEU A 55 -1.22 -4.69 -11.58
N LEU A 56 -1.64 -4.71 -10.32
CA LEU A 56 -0.88 -5.32 -9.23
C LEU A 56 -1.19 -6.81 -9.03
N GLN A 57 -2.24 -7.32 -9.68
CA GLN A 57 -2.70 -8.72 -9.58
C GLN A 57 -2.66 -9.25 -8.14
N LEU A 58 -3.17 -8.43 -7.20
CA LEU A 58 -3.07 -8.75 -5.79
C LEU A 58 -3.92 -9.99 -5.46
N PRO A 59 -3.46 -10.83 -4.51
CA PRO A 59 -4.25 -11.99 -4.05
C PRO A 59 -5.60 -11.56 -3.44
N GLN A 60 -5.70 -10.29 -3.00
CA GLN A 60 -6.91 -9.70 -2.48
C GLN A 60 -7.54 -8.78 -3.53
N GLN A 61 -8.84 -8.97 -3.77
CA GLN A 61 -9.63 -8.17 -4.71
C GLN A 61 -9.92 -6.73 -4.24
N ARG A 62 -9.24 -6.25 -3.18
CA ARG A 62 -9.41 -4.89 -2.64
C ARG A 62 -8.09 -4.36 -2.09
N LEU A 63 -7.80 -3.09 -2.36
CA LEU A 63 -6.69 -2.36 -1.73
C LEU A 63 -6.97 -2.09 -0.25
N PRO A 64 -5.94 -1.85 0.57
CA PRO A 64 -6.10 -1.54 1.98
C PRO A 64 -6.97 -0.29 2.17
N SER A 65 -7.96 -0.41 3.05
CA SER A 65 -8.87 0.68 3.44
C SER A 65 -8.16 1.74 4.28
N LEU A 66 -8.78 2.92 4.45
CA LEU A 66 -8.31 3.95 5.40
C LEU A 66 -8.02 3.36 6.79
N SER A 67 -8.92 2.51 7.31
CA SER A 67 -8.78 1.85 8.61
C SER A 67 -7.55 0.95 8.66
N THR A 68 -7.28 0.21 7.57
CA THR A 68 -6.13 -0.68 7.44
C THR A 68 -4.82 0.13 7.38
N LEU A 69 -4.77 1.15 6.52
CA LEU A 69 -3.61 2.05 6.42
C LEU A 69 -3.33 2.75 7.75
N ARG A 70 -4.36 3.25 8.43
CA ARG A 70 -4.24 3.88 9.75
C ARG A 70 -3.71 2.90 10.80
N ARG A 71 -4.20 1.66 10.83
CA ARG A 71 -3.72 0.62 11.78
C ARG A 71 -2.23 0.34 11.60
N ILE A 72 -1.74 0.43 10.36
CA ILE A 72 -0.33 0.19 10.02
C ILE A 72 0.53 1.43 10.32
N MET A 73 0.03 2.63 10.03
CA MET A 73 0.78 3.88 10.22
C MET A 73 0.79 4.40 11.66
N VAL A 74 -0.26 4.13 12.46
CA VAL A 74 -0.40 4.64 13.84
C VAL A 74 0.19 3.69 14.88
N ARG A 75 0.44 2.42 14.54
CA ARG A 75 1.31 1.55 15.35
C ARG A 75 2.77 1.94 15.10
N VAL A 76 3.18 3.06 15.70
CA VAL A 76 4.59 3.41 15.93
C VAL A 76 4.82 3.32 17.42
#